data_AF-A0A151JET2-F1
#
_entry.id   AF-A0A151JET2-F1
#
_cell.length_a   1.000
_cell.length_b   1.000
_cell.length_c   1.000
_cell.angle_alpha   90.00
_cell.angle_beta   90.00
_cell.angle_gamma   90.00
#
_symmetry.space_group_name_H-M   'P 1'
#
loop_
_entity.id
_entity.type
_entity.pdbx_description
1 polymer ?
#
loop_
_entity_poly.entity_id
_entity_poly.type
_entity_poly.pdbx_seq_one_letter_code
_entity_poly.pdbx_strand_id
1 'polypeptide(L)' 'MIGAKYAVFSVKHPWLHRLNLLIVLSISLVSGYQLLVNEQLIYSIGALITLLSIIVFASASDFKRKYVHIE' A
#
# COMPACT_ATOMS: atom_id res chain seq x y z
N MET A 1 -7.27 2.05 -16.54
CA MET A 1 -6.59 2.80 -15.46
C MET A 1 -6.88 2.14 -14.11
N ILE A 2 -5.99 1.26 -13.63
CA ILE A 2 -6.16 0.54 -12.35
C ILE A 2 -6.19 1.52 -11.16
N GLY A 3 -5.38 2.58 -11.21
CA GLY A 3 -5.34 3.63 -10.18
C GLY A 3 -6.66 4.41 -10.02
N ALA A 4 -7.42 4.64 -11.10
CA ALA A 4 -8.68 5.38 -11.04
C ALA A 4 -9.79 4.62 -10.30
N LYS A 5 -9.92 3.30 -10.54
CA LYS A 5 -10.86 2.44 -9.79
C LYS A 5 -10.49 2.34 -8.31
N TYR A 6 -9.19 2.24 -8.02
CA TYR A 6 -8.70 2.20 -6.64
C TYR A 6 -8.86 3.55 -5.91
N ALA A 7 -8.72 4.67 -6.63
CA ALA A 7 -8.96 6.00 -6.08
C ALA A 7 -10.44 6.22 -5.69
N VAL A 8 -11.39 5.84 -6.56
CA VAL A 8 -12.83 5.91 -6.24
C VAL A 8 -13.16 5.02 -5.05
N PHE A 9 -12.58 3.82 -4.98
CA PHE A 9 -12.75 2.92 -3.84
C PHE A 9 -12.17 3.49 -2.53
N SER A 10 -10.98 4.11 -2.58
CA SER A 10 -10.33 4.74 -1.43
C SER A 10 -11.14 5.94 -0.89
N VAL A 11 -11.70 6.75 -1.78
CA VAL A 11 -12.56 7.88 -1.39
C VAL A 11 -13.91 7.40 -0.83
N LYS A 12 -14.50 6.36 -1.43
CA LYS A 12 -15.79 5.80 -0.98
C LYS A 12 -15.69 5.02 0.34
N HIS A 13 -14.55 4.38 0.60
CA HIS A 13 -14.32 3.57 1.79
C HIS A 13 -12.97 3.89 2.46
N PRO A 14 -12.85 5.07 3.11
CA PRO A 14 -11.60 5.52 3.74
C PRO A 14 -11.13 4.58 4.87
N TRP A 15 -12.06 3.92 5.56
CA TRP A 15 -11.76 2.97 6.62
C TRP A 15 -11.12 1.68 6.08
N LEU A 16 -11.65 1.13 4.98
CA LEU A 16 -11.07 -0.05 4.33
C LEU A 16 -9.70 0.25 3.72
N HIS A 17 -9.52 1.45 3.17
CA HIS A 17 -8.23 1.88 2.68
C HIS A 17 -7.18 1.99 3.81
N ARG A 18 -7.54 2.63 4.93
CA ARG A 18 -6.66 2.70 6.12
C ARG A 18 -6.30 1.32 6.66
N LEU A 19 -7.27 0.40 6.71
CA LEU A 19 -7.03 -0.98 7.15
C LEU A 19 -6.07 -1.70 6.20
N ASN A 20 -6.26 -1.57 4.89
CA ASN A 20 -5.34 -2.15 3.90
C ASN A 20 -3.92 -1.57 4.02
N LEU A 21 -3.80 -0.27 4.29
CA LEU A 21 -2.52 0.40 4.53
C LEU A 21 -1.83 -0.15 5.78
N LEU A 22 -2.60 -0.39 6.85
CA LEU A 22 -2.12 -0.97 8.10
C LEU A 22 -1.68 -2.42 7.92
N ILE A 23 -2.40 -3.22 7.14
CA ILE A 23 -2.00 -4.58 6.76
C ILE A 23 -0.68 -4.56 6.00
N VAL A 24 -0.57 -3.72 4.96
CA VAL A 24 0.65 -3.61 4.14
C VAL A 24 1.84 -3.16 4.99
N LEU A 25 1.64 -2.22 5.90
CA LEU A 25 2.66 -1.77 6.85
C LEU A 25 3.12 -2.90 7.78
N SER A 26 2.17 -3.64 8.37
CA SER A 26 2.48 -4.79 9.23
C SER A 26 3.26 -5.87 8.48
N ILE A 27 2.87 -6.17 7.23
CA ILE A 27 3.61 -7.12 6.38
C ILE A 27 5.04 -6.64 6.16
N SER A 28 5.23 -5.35 5.88
CA SER A 28 6.57 -4.77 5.69
C SER A 28 7.43 -4.88 6.95
N LEU A 29 6.87 -4.57 8.13
CA LEU A 29 7.58 -4.68 9.41
C LEU A 29 7.94 -6.12 9.75
N VAL A 30 7.01 -7.06 9.58
CA VAL A 30 7.25 -8.49 9.83
C VAL A 30 8.28 -9.06 8.85
N SER A 31 8.17 -8.72 7.57
CA SER A 31 9.11 -9.10 6.52
C SER A 31 10.52 -8.55 6.82
N GLY A 32 10.63 -7.29 7.22
CA GLY A 32 11.91 -6.67 7.61
C GLY A 32 12.51 -7.32 8.84
N TYR A 33 11.71 -7.61 9.86
CA TYR A 33 12.15 -8.32 11.07
C TYR A 33 12.63 -9.73 10.74
N GLN A 34 11.86 -10.49 9.96
CA GLN A 34 12.25 -11.85 9.56
C GLN A 34 13.49 -11.87 8.67
N LEU A 35 13.65 -10.89 7.78
CA LEU A 35 14.84 -10.74 6.95
C LEU A 35 16.08 -10.47 7.82
N LEU A 36 15.95 -9.62 8.85
CA LEU A 36 17.05 -9.31 9.76
C LEU A 36 17.43 -10.49 10.67
N VAL A 37 16.44 -11.23 11.18
CA VAL A 37 16.67 -12.34 12.13
C VAL A 37 17.14 -13.61 11.44
N ASN A 38 16.59 -13.93 10.27
CA ASN A 38 16.88 -15.20 9.60
C ASN A 38 17.91 -15.05 8.47
N GLU A 39 18.22 -13.83 8.04
CA GLU A 39 19.13 -13.52 6.92
C GLU A 39 18.77 -14.21 5.58
N GLN A 40 17.55 -14.74 5.46
CA GLN A 40 17.09 -15.41 4.24
C GLN A 40 16.40 -14.43 3.30
N LEU A 41 16.88 -14.39 2.05
CA LEU A 41 16.30 -13.58 0.98
C LEU A 41 14.82 -13.88 0.70
N ILE A 42 14.30 -15.04 1.12
CA ILE A 42 12.90 -15.40 0.90
C ILE A 42 11.94 -14.44 1.62
N TYR A 43 12.37 -13.85 2.74
CA TYR A 43 11.58 -12.87 3.49
C TYR A 43 11.51 -11.51 2.78
N SER A 44 12.38 -11.24 1.80
CA SER A 44 12.35 -9.99 1.01
C SER A 44 11.16 -9.92 0.03
N ILE A 45 10.49 -11.05 -0.23
CA ILE A 45 9.27 -11.10 -1.08
C ILE A 45 8.15 -10.24 -0.46
N GLY A 46 8.05 -10.21 0.87
CA GLY A 46 7.10 -9.33 1.57
C GLY A 46 7.36 -7.85 1.30
N ALA A 47 8.63 -7.44 1.23
CA ALA A 47 9.02 -6.09 0.86
C ALA A 47 8.65 -5.76 -0.60
N LEU A 48 8.79 -6.71 -1.53
CA LEU A 48 8.39 -6.55 -2.92
C LEU A 48 6.88 -6.30 -3.07
N ILE A 49 6.06 -7.07 -2.34
CA ILE A 49 4.59 -6.90 -2.29
C ILE A 49 4.22 -5.53 -1.71
N THR A 50 4.96 -5.08 -0.70
CA THR A 50 4.79 -3.75 -0.10
C THR A 50 5.06 -2.65 -1.13
N LEU A 51 6.16 -2.77 -1.89
CA LEU A 51 6.54 -1.84 -2.96
C LEU A 51 5.47 -1.71 -4.05
N LEU A 52 4.93 -2.83 -4.53
CA LEU A 52 3.81 -2.83 -5.49
C LEU A 52 2.58 -2.12 -4.94
N SER A 53 2.26 -2.36 -3.66
CA SER A 53 1.12 -1.71 -2.99
C SER A 53 1.32 -0.20 -2.87
N ILE A 54 2.54 0.25 -2.57
CA ILE A 54 2.88 1.68 -2.50
C ILE A 54 2.66 2.37 -3.85
N ILE A 55 3.00 1.73 -4.97
CA ILE A 55 2.77 2.30 -6.32
C ILE A 55 1.28 2.51 -6.58
N VAL A 56 0.44 1.54 -6.17
CA VAL A 56 -1.01 1.64 -6.28
C VAL A 56 -1.56 2.76 -5.38
N PHE A 57 -1.06 2.88 -4.16
CA PHE A 57 -1.45 3.94 -3.22
C PHE A 57 -1.02 5.32 -3.71
N ALA A 58 0.21 5.46 -4.21
CA ALA A 58 0.72 6.70 -4.78
C ALA A 58 -0.13 7.14 -5.99
N SER A 59 -0.45 6.19 -6.88
CA SER A 59 -1.33 6.46 -8.03
C SER A 59 -2.74 6.89 -7.61
N ALA A 60 -3.28 6.28 -6.55
CA ALA A 60 -4.59 6.65 -6.01
C ALA A 60 -4.57 8.01 -5.31
N SER A 61 -3.47 8.35 -4.62
CA SER A 61 -3.27 9.64 -3.97
C SER A 61 -3.12 10.76 -4.99
N ASP A 62 -2.36 10.54 -6.07
CA ASP A 62 -2.23 11.50 -7.18
C ASP A 62 -3.59 11.74 -7.85
N PHE A 63 -4.36 10.68 -8.09
CA PHE A 63 -5.70 10.78 -8.65
C PHE A 63 -6.66 11.53 -7.73
N LYS A 64 -6.63 11.26 -6.41
CA LYS A 64 -7.43 12.01 -5.43
C LYS A 64 -7.04 13.49 -5.45
N ARG A 65 -5.75 13.82 -5.42
CA ARG A 65 -5.25 15.21 -5.47
C ARG A 65 -5.63 15.94 -6.76
N LYS A 66 -5.66 15.23 -7.88
CA LYS A 66 -5.88 15.82 -9.21
C LYS A 66 -7.36 15.95 -9.60
N TYR A 67 -8.23 15.06 -9.10
CA TYR A 67 -9.64 14.98 -9.51
C TYR A 67 -10.64 15.18 -8.37
N VAL A 68 -10.22 15.01 -7.13
CA VAL A 68 -11.06 15.15 -5.94
C VAL A 68 -10.45 16.27 -5.10
N HIS A 69 -10.69 17.52 -5.52
CA HIS A 69 -10.39 18.74 -4.76
C HIS A 69 -11.20 18.76 -3.45
N ILE A 70 -10.86 17.91 -2.49
CA ILE A 70 -11.41 17.99 -1.15
C ILE A 70 -10.20 18.12 -0.22
N GLU A 71 -9.99 19.38 0.15
CA GLU A 71 -9.18 19.88 1.26
C GLU A 71 -9.43 19.09 2.56
#